data_AF-A0A0C2J7T5-F1
#
_entry.id   AF-A0A0C2J7T5-F1
#
_cell.length_a   1.000
_cell.length_b   1.000
_cell.length_c   1.000
_cell.angle_alpha   90.00
_cell.angle_beta   90.00
_cell.angle_gamma   90.00
#
_symmetry.space_group_name_H-M   'P 1'
#
loop_
_entity.id
_entity.type
_entity.pdbx_description
1 polymer ?
#
loop_
_entity_poly.entity_id
_entity_poly.type
_entity_poly.pdbx_seq_one_letter_code
_entity_poly.pdbx_strand_id
1 'polypeptide(L)'
;MENSRNNQEVVLNLQGNEDSNNEVQQDGTKWMDKFEDSEKTLVSCYEILNSSIDDNVKLNSLKIIQNKTEYLKCPEDTFIIDLRDTMKQCLRVVFKLVSIRPYLNNALSIISSNQSDFSKIEACLFFISGMITDISVAEDFYDVLKLILTFRPDAYSILIKTSCTFLKDFYYHFPDYPNASGDSLVGFDSIFQWLARVPDPAVEINSSNEEFYKDDLSCMISDIEYTNNILVFCQEITDVQNLAQWMVDSISNNANNDDLVLLLESLVDFYSDTLLQVGSA
;
A
#
# COMPACT_ATOMS: atom_id res chain seq x y z
N MET A 1 4.27 35.05 13.03
CA MET A 1 4.99 35.52 11.83
C MET A 1 5.71 34.38 11.12
N GLU A 2 6.27 33.40 11.83
CA GLU A 2 6.95 32.24 11.23
C GLU A 2 6.01 31.30 10.45
N ASN A 3 4.84 30.93 11.00
CA ASN A 3 3.86 30.07 10.29
C ASN A 3 3.33 30.68 8.99
N SER A 4 3.11 32.01 8.95
CA SER A 4 2.65 32.69 7.74
C SER A 4 3.66 32.63 6.60
N ARG A 5 4.96 32.50 6.92
CA ARG A 5 6.05 32.42 5.95
C ARG A 5 6.16 31.00 5.39
N ASN A 6 6.01 29.99 6.25
CA ASN A 6 5.95 28.59 5.84
C ASN A 6 4.76 28.31 4.92
N ASN A 7 3.57 28.85 5.22
CA ASN A 7 2.39 28.61 4.38
C ASN A 7 2.52 29.26 2.99
N GLN A 8 3.19 30.41 2.87
CA GLN A 8 3.50 30.99 1.56
C GLN A 8 4.46 30.13 0.74
N GLU A 9 5.44 29.51 1.38
CA GLU A 9 6.37 28.60 0.70
C GLU A 9 5.65 27.33 0.21
N VAL A 10 4.75 26.78 1.02
CA VAL A 10 3.90 25.63 0.61
C VAL A 10 3.03 25.99 -0.60
N VAL A 11 2.38 27.15 -0.59
CA VAL A 11 1.53 27.62 -1.69
C VAL A 11 2.32 27.76 -2.98
N LEU A 12 3.50 28.40 -2.92
CA LEU A 12 4.33 28.62 -4.10
C LEU A 12 4.82 27.31 -4.70
N ASN A 13 5.19 26.33 -3.88
CA ASN A 13 5.65 25.03 -4.37
C ASN A 13 4.50 24.16 -4.88
N LEU A 14 3.33 24.21 -4.26
CA LEU A 14 2.13 23.52 -4.77
C LEU A 14 1.71 24.06 -6.14
N GLN A 15 1.80 25.37 -6.35
CA GLN A 15 1.52 26.00 -7.64
C GLN A 15 2.61 25.72 -8.67
N GLY A 16 3.88 25.67 -8.25
CA GLY A 16 5.03 25.38 -9.11
C GLY A 16 5.02 23.96 -9.70
N ASN A 17 4.40 22.99 -9.01
CA ASN A 17 4.25 21.61 -9.53
C ASN A 17 3.32 21.51 -10.75
N GLU A 18 2.48 22.51 -10.99
CA GLU A 18 1.59 22.60 -12.15
C GLU A 18 2.18 23.46 -13.29
N ASP A 19 3.38 24.03 -13.09
CA ASP A 19 4.02 24.89 -14.09
C ASP A 19 4.66 24.05 -15.21
N SER A 20 4.53 24.53 -16.45
CA SER A 20 5.07 23.87 -17.66
C SER A 20 6.60 23.96 -17.78
N ASN A 21 7.25 24.67 -16.87
CA ASN A 21 8.70 24.83 -16.85
C ASN A 21 9.37 23.69 -16.05
N ASN A 22 10.05 22.79 -16.76
CA ASN A 22 10.71 21.60 -16.21
C ASN A 22 11.62 21.86 -14.99
N GLU A 23 12.31 23.00 -14.93
CA GLU A 23 13.25 23.28 -13.82
C GLU A 23 12.49 23.65 -12.53
N VAL A 24 11.42 24.45 -12.66
CA VAL A 24 10.54 24.84 -11.54
C VAL A 24 9.73 23.64 -11.04
N GLN A 25 9.27 22.80 -11.96
CA GLN A 25 8.54 21.58 -11.62
C GLN A 25 9.42 20.58 -10.87
N GLN A 26 10.68 20.39 -11.30
CA GLN A 26 11.60 19.44 -10.66
C GLN A 26 11.99 19.88 -9.24
N ASP A 27 12.20 21.18 -9.04
CA ASP A 27 12.48 21.72 -7.71
C ASP A 27 11.24 21.69 -6.80
N GLY A 28 10.06 21.97 -7.36
CA GLY A 28 8.77 21.82 -6.68
C GLY A 28 8.52 20.38 -6.21
N THR A 29 8.81 19.38 -7.06
CA THR A 29 8.65 17.96 -6.71
C THR A 29 9.60 17.55 -5.59
N LYS A 30 10.89 17.89 -5.68
CA LYS A 30 11.87 17.57 -4.61
C LYS A 30 11.55 18.26 -3.29
N TRP A 31 10.97 19.46 -3.33
CA TRP A 31 10.51 20.14 -2.14
C TRP A 31 9.26 19.47 -1.58
N MET A 32 8.32 19.05 -2.44
CA MET A 32 7.11 18.34 -2.04
C MET A 32 7.43 17.03 -1.33
N ASP A 33 8.34 16.22 -1.86
CA ASP A 33 8.76 14.96 -1.21
C ASP A 33 9.26 15.23 0.23
N LYS A 34 10.13 16.25 0.40
CA LYS A 34 10.64 16.65 1.72
C LYS A 34 9.55 17.25 2.62
N PHE A 35 8.59 17.95 2.03
CA PHE A 35 7.49 18.55 2.76
C PHE A 35 6.51 17.49 3.22
N GLU A 36 6.20 16.49 2.40
CA GLU A 36 5.34 15.35 2.74
C GLU A 36 5.94 14.52 3.89
N ASP A 37 7.26 14.37 3.95
CA ASP A 37 7.97 13.67 5.03
C ASP A 37 8.06 14.46 6.35
N SER A 38 7.73 15.76 6.34
CA SER A 38 7.87 16.64 7.52
C SER A 38 6.84 16.34 8.61
N GLU A 39 7.21 16.44 9.89
CA GLU A 39 6.21 16.38 10.99
C GLU A 39 5.22 17.56 10.93
N LYS A 40 5.61 18.65 10.25
CA LYS A 40 4.80 19.88 10.15
C LYS A 40 3.79 19.87 9.00
N THR A 41 3.84 18.90 8.08
CA THR A 41 3.00 18.85 6.88
C THR A 41 1.53 18.97 7.23
N LEU A 42 1.05 18.15 8.17
CA LEU A 42 -0.37 18.11 8.53
C LEU A 42 -0.83 19.44 9.11
N VAL A 43 -0.06 20.01 10.03
CA VAL A 43 -0.36 21.30 10.64
C VAL A 43 -0.44 22.39 9.55
N SER A 44 0.54 22.43 8.65
CA SER A 44 0.54 23.39 7.53
C SER A 44 -0.62 23.18 6.56
N CYS A 45 -0.95 21.94 6.20
CA CYS A 45 -2.09 21.65 5.31
C CYS A 45 -3.43 22.01 5.97
N TYR A 46 -3.62 21.75 7.27
CA TYR A 46 -4.82 22.17 7.99
C TYR A 46 -4.93 23.71 8.12
N GLU A 47 -3.81 24.40 8.31
CA GLU A 47 -3.78 25.87 8.27
C GLU A 47 -4.16 26.40 6.88
N ILE A 48 -3.70 25.76 5.80
CA ILE A 48 -4.06 26.12 4.42
C ILE A 48 -5.55 25.89 4.14
N LEU A 49 -6.11 24.75 4.56
CA LEU A 49 -7.54 24.46 4.42
C LEU A 49 -8.43 25.52 5.09
N ASN A 50 -8.00 26.01 6.26
CA ASN A 50 -8.71 27.03 7.04
C ASN A 50 -8.43 28.47 6.58
N SER A 51 -7.59 28.67 5.56
CA SER A 51 -7.21 29.99 5.05
C SER A 51 -8.13 30.47 3.92
N SER A 52 -7.91 31.70 3.44
CA SER A 52 -8.56 32.24 2.25
C SER A 52 -7.78 31.96 0.95
N ILE A 53 -6.88 30.98 0.95
CA ILE A 53 -6.07 30.60 -0.22
C ILE A 53 -6.96 29.94 -1.30
N ASP A 54 -6.47 29.97 -2.54
CA ASP A 54 -7.06 29.35 -3.73
C ASP A 54 -7.50 27.88 -3.51
N ASP A 55 -8.63 27.52 -4.11
CA ASP A 55 -9.28 26.23 -3.92
C ASP A 55 -8.45 25.06 -4.47
N ASN A 56 -7.63 25.28 -5.51
CA ASN A 56 -6.78 24.22 -6.05
C ASN A 56 -5.64 23.87 -5.07
N VAL A 57 -5.09 24.89 -4.39
CA VAL A 57 -4.07 24.69 -3.34
C VAL A 57 -4.67 24.01 -2.11
N LYS A 58 -5.93 24.34 -1.76
CA LYS A 58 -6.69 23.63 -0.73
C LYS A 58 -6.95 22.17 -1.12
N LEU A 59 -7.34 21.91 -2.37
CA LEU A 59 -7.54 20.55 -2.87
C LEU A 59 -6.27 19.72 -2.81
N ASN A 60 -5.12 20.27 -3.22
CA ASN A 60 -3.84 19.55 -3.12
C ASN A 60 -3.42 19.36 -1.66
N SER A 61 -3.69 20.33 -0.77
CA SER A 61 -3.48 20.16 0.68
C SER A 61 -4.39 19.09 1.27
N LEU A 62 -5.63 18.96 0.77
CA LEU A 62 -6.56 17.91 1.15
C LEU A 62 -6.03 16.54 0.72
N LYS A 63 -5.51 16.40 -0.50
CA LYS A 63 -4.89 15.15 -0.99
C LYS A 63 -3.67 14.77 -0.15
N ILE A 64 -2.81 15.73 0.20
CA ILE A 64 -1.66 15.49 1.09
C ILE A 64 -2.14 15.06 2.48
N ILE A 65 -3.21 15.69 3.00
CA ILE A 65 -3.82 15.27 4.26
C ILE A 65 -4.35 13.85 4.13
N GLN A 66 -5.18 13.53 3.12
CA GLN A 66 -5.75 12.20 2.89
C GLN A 66 -4.65 11.14 2.80
N ASN A 67 -3.65 11.34 1.94
CA ASN A 67 -2.47 10.49 1.78
C ASN A 67 -1.60 10.37 3.04
N LYS A 68 -1.79 11.23 4.04
CA LYS A 68 -1.05 11.18 5.30
C LYS A 68 -1.92 10.70 6.45
N THR A 69 -3.24 10.94 6.41
CA THR A 69 -4.22 10.53 7.42
C THR A 69 -4.77 9.13 7.20
N GLU A 70 -4.88 8.65 5.95
CA GLU A 70 -5.11 7.22 5.65
C GLU A 70 -3.98 6.33 6.21
N TYR A 71 -2.83 6.93 6.50
CA TYR A 71 -1.63 6.24 6.95
C TYR A 71 -1.22 6.56 8.40
N LEU A 72 -1.97 7.43 9.09
CA LEU A 72 -1.74 7.80 10.50
C LEU A 72 -2.87 7.36 11.44
N LYS A 73 -3.85 6.61 10.95
CA LYS A 73 -4.88 5.93 11.74
C LYS A 73 -4.92 4.50 11.21
N CYS A 74 -4.83 3.39 11.95
CA CYS A 74 -4.66 3.13 13.37
C CYS A 74 -4.07 1.69 13.44
N PRO A 75 -2.95 1.41 14.13
CA PRO A 75 -2.44 0.04 14.29
C PRO A 75 -3.31 -0.86 15.19
N GLU A 76 -4.41 -0.34 15.73
CA GLU A 76 -5.20 -0.95 16.81
C GLU A 76 -6.59 -1.47 16.35
N ASP A 77 -6.86 -1.45 15.05
CA ASP A 77 -8.11 -2.00 14.52
C ASP A 77 -7.86 -3.43 14.03
N THR A 78 -8.27 -4.44 14.81
CA THR A 78 -8.06 -5.82 14.38
C THR A 78 -8.99 -6.23 13.25
N PHE A 79 -10.11 -5.52 13.00
CA PHE A 79 -10.96 -5.88 11.86
C PHE A 79 -10.14 -5.84 10.57
N ILE A 80 -9.28 -4.84 10.43
CA ILE A 80 -8.37 -4.68 9.30
C ILE A 80 -7.35 -5.82 9.23
N ILE A 81 -6.70 -6.12 10.36
CA ILE A 81 -5.69 -7.16 10.43
C ILE A 81 -6.34 -8.51 10.08
N ASP A 82 -7.50 -8.80 10.67
CA ASP A 82 -8.30 -9.99 10.44
C ASP A 82 -8.79 -10.08 8.99
N LEU A 83 -9.21 -8.96 8.39
CA LEU A 83 -9.62 -8.89 6.98
C LEU A 83 -8.45 -9.13 6.04
N ARG A 84 -7.32 -8.44 6.24
CA ARG A 84 -6.09 -8.61 5.45
C ARG A 84 -5.57 -10.04 5.56
N ASP A 85 -5.56 -10.62 6.76
CA ASP A 85 -5.18 -12.01 6.98
C ASP A 85 -6.17 -12.97 6.29
N THR A 86 -7.47 -12.72 6.39
CA THR A 86 -8.51 -13.51 5.70
C THR A 86 -8.32 -13.48 4.19
N MET A 87 -8.16 -12.28 3.61
CA MET A 87 -7.90 -12.09 2.19
C MET A 87 -6.64 -12.82 1.74
N LYS A 88 -5.57 -12.71 2.51
CA LYS A 88 -4.30 -13.38 2.21
C LYS A 88 -4.44 -14.91 2.25
N GLN A 89 -5.21 -15.45 3.20
CA GLN A 89 -5.55 -16.87 3.22
C GLN A 89 -6.37 -17.29 2.01
N CYS A 90 -7.34 -16.47 1.58
CA CYS A 90 -8.11 -16.71 0.37
C CYS A 90 -7.20 -16.75 -0.87
N LEU A 91 -6.30 -15.76 -1.03
CA LEU A 91 -5.33 -15.73 -2.12
C LEU A 91 -4.45 -16.98 -2.11
N ARG A 92 -3.96 -17.42 -0.94
CA ARG A 92 -3.19 -18.66 -0.81
C ARG A 92 -3.97 -19.87 -1.29
N VAL A 93 -5.25 -19.99 -0.94
CA VAL A 93 -6.11 -21.10 -1.40
C VAL A 93 -6.24 -21.08 -2.93
N VAL A 94 -6.49 -19.91 -3.51
CA VAL A 94 -6.59 -19.75 -4.97
C VAL A 94 -5.28 -20.14 -5.65
N PHE A 95 -4.14 -19.62 -5.18
CA PHE A 95 -2.83 -19.88 -5.76
C PHE A 95 -2.29 -21.30 -5.54
N LYS A 96 -2.90 -22.08 -4.65
CA LYS A 96 -2.68 -23.53 -4.59
C LYS A 96 -3.32 -24.28 -5.76
N LEU A 97 -4.34 -23.69 -6.39
CA LEU A 97 -5.15 -24.32 -7.43
C LEU A 97 -4.79 -23.83 -8.84
N VAL A 98 -4.17 -22.65 -8.96
CA VAL A 98 -3.82 -22.03 -10.24
C VAL A 98 -2.32 -21.76 -10.36
N SER A 99 -1.84 -21.62 -11.59
CA SER A 99 -0.45 -21.21 -11.84
C SER A 99 -0.25 -19.76 -11.41
N ILE A 100 0.69 -19.51 -10.49
CA ILE A 100 0.98 -18.15 -9.98
C ILE A 100 1.68 -17.25 -11.01
N ARG A 101 2.36 -17.85 -12.00
CA ARG A 101 3.32 -17.14 -12.87
C ARG A 101 2.71 -16.01 -13.71
N PRO A 102 1.52 -16.15 -14.34
CA PRO A 102 0.88 -15.05 -15.06
C PRO A 102 0.55 -13.87 -14.14
N TYR A 103 0.06 -14.14 -12.93
CA TYR A 103 -0.32 -13.13 -11.94
C TYR A 103 0.90 -12.42 -11.37
N LEU A 104 1.97 -13.18 -11.07
CA LEU A 104 3.24 -12.64 -10.60
C LEU A 104 3.87 -11.71 -11.64
N ASN A 105 3.92 -12.14 -12.91
CA ASN A 105 4.43 -11.31 -14.01
C ASN A 105 3.61 -10.02 -14.17
N ASN A 106 2.28 -10.09 -14.02
CA ASN A 106 1.42 -8.92 -14.08
C ASN A 106 1.73 -7.93 -12.94
N ALA A 107 1.79 -8.42 -11.70
CA ALA A 107 2.10 -7.59 -10.53
C ALA A 107 3.50 -6.93 -10.66
N LEU A 108 4.52 -7.68 -11.11
CA LEU A 108 5.85 -7.14 -11.38
C LEU A 108 5.85 -6.07 -12.49
N SER A 109 5.04 -6.24 -13.53
CA SER A 109 4.87 -5.26 -14.61
C SER A 109 4.26 -3.96 -14.08
N ILE A 110 3.25 -4.05 -13.20
CA ILE A 110 2.61 -2.89 -12.57
C ILE A 110 3.60 -2.14 -11.68
N ILE A 111 4.34 -2.85 -10.82
CA ILE A 111 5.40 -2.26 -9.99
C ILE A 111 6.41 -1.52 -10.88
N SER A 112 6.88 -2.19 -11.94
CA SER A 112 7.91 -1.62 -12.84
C SER A 112 7.43 -0.36 -13.55
N SER A 113 6.12 -0.27 -13.82
CA SER A 113 5.49 0.86 -14.50
C SER A 113 5.09 2.00 -13.55
N ASN A 114 5.07 1.77 -12.23
CA ASN A 114 4.58 2.72 -11.23
C ASN A 114 5.60 2.90 -10.08
N GLN A 115 6.87 3.15 -10.40
CA GLN A 115 7.98 3.14 -9.42
C GLN A 115 7.87 4.17 -8.28
N SER A 116 7.06 5.22 -8.45
CA SER A 116 6.82 6.26 -7.44
C SER A 116 5.47 6.10 -6.72
N ASP A 117 4.61 5.17 -7.15
CA ASP A 117 3.29 4.97 -6.57
C ASP A 117 3.37 3.86 -5.51
N PHE A 118 3.77 4.26 -4.30
CA PHE A 118 4.00 3.31 -3.22
C PHE A 118 2.72 2.57 -2.79
N SER A 119 1.54 3.17 -2.96
CA SER A 119 0.25 2.50 -2.71
C SER A 119 0.07 1.31 -3.64
N LYS A 120 0.28 1.50 -4.96
CA LYS A 120 0.17 0.40 -5.93
C LYS A 120 1.25 -0.66 -5.72
N ILE A 121 2.47 -0.25 -5.40
CA ILE A 121 3.56 -1.17 -5.13
C ILE A 121 3.23 -2.03 -3.91
N GLU A 122 2.74 -1.42 -2.83
CA GLU A 122 2.34 -2.13 -1.62
C GLU A 122 1.22 -3.14 -1.88
N ALA A 123 0.19 -2.75 -2.64
CA ALA A 123 -0.87 -3.66 -3.08
C ALA A 123 -0.36 -4.85 -3.90
N CYS A 124 0.56 -4.61 -4.83
CA CYS A 124 1.19 -5.69 -5.56
C CYS A 124 1.99 -6.61 -4.64
N LEU A 125 2.74 -6.08 -3.68
CA LEU A 125 3.55 -6.89 -2.77
C LEU A 125 2.71 -7.76 -1.84
N PHE A 126 1.62 -7.24 -1.29
CA PHE A 126 0.74 -8.07 -0.48
C PHE A 126 0.01 -9.11 -1.33
N PHE A 127 -0.41 -8.77 -2.56
CA PHE A 127 -0.99 -9.76 -3.47
C PHE A 127 -0.01 -10.90 -3.78
N ILE A 128 1.24 -10.56 -4.07
CA ILE A 128 2.31 -11.55 -4.27
C ILE A 128 2.58 -12.34 -2.98
N SER A 129 2.48 -11.73 -1.80
CA SER A 129 2.61 -12.45 -0.53
C SER A 129 1.57 -13.57 -0.35
N GLY A 130 0.41 -13.44 -0.98
CA GLY A 130 -0.60 -14.50 -1.07
C GLY A 130 -0.19 -15.67 -1.97
N MET A 131 0.76 -15.49 -2.90
CA MET A 131 1.29 -16.54 -3.79
C MET A 131 2.34 -17.42 -3.09
N ILE A 132 2.88 -16.99 -1.95
CA ILE A 132 3.81 -17.79 -1.14
C ILE A 132 3.02 -18.92 -0.49
N THR A 133 3.21 -20.13 -1.02
CA THR A 133 2.50 -21.35 -0.62
C THR A 133 3.50 -22.50 -0.51
N ASP A 134 3.05 -23.66 -0.02
CA ASP A 134 3.85 -24.89 0.09
C ASP A 134 4.19 -25.53 -1.27
N ILE A 135 3.57 -25.08 -2.35
CA ILE A 135 3.79 -25.60 -3.71
C ILE A 135 4.64 -24.68 -4.59
N SER A 136 4.87 -23.43 -4.18
CA SER A 136 5.68 -22.50 -4.96
C SER A 136 7.17 -22.77 -4.79
N VAL A 137 7.99 -22.25 -5.69
CA VAL A 137 9.45 -22.36 -5.62
C VAL A 137 10.05 -21.00 -5.33
N ALA A 138 11.11 -20.97 -4.53
CA ALA A 138 11.71 -19.74 -4.04
C ALA A 138 12.23 -18.84 -5.18
N GLU A 139 12.64 -19.45 -6.29
CA GLU A 139 13.15 -18.78 -7.49
C GLU A 139 12.12 -17.86 -8.15
N ASP A 140 10.82 -18.16 -8.03
CA ASP A 140 9.77 -17.32 -8.61
C ASP A 140 9.77 -15.92 -7.97
N PHE A 141 10.13 -15.81 -6.69
CA PHE A 141 10.06 -14.55 -5.94
C PHE A 141 11.36 -13.75 -5.94
N TYR A 142 12.37 -14.16 -6.71
CA TYR A 142 13.69 -13.54 -6.68
C TYR A 142 13.68 -12.05 -7.05
N ASP A 143 12.93 -11.67 -8.08
CA ASP A 143 12.81 -10.27 -8.51
C ASP A 143 12.09 -9.43 -7.46
N VAL A 144 11.14 -10.03 -6.74
CA VAL A 144 10.41 -9.38 -5.63
C VAL A 144 11.34 -9.15 -4.44
N LEU A 145 12.18 -10.13 -4.09
CA LEU A 145 13.19 -9.97 -3.05
C LEU A 145 14.18 -8.87 -3.41
N LYS A 146 14.69 -8.86 -4.63
CA LYS A 146 15.58 -7.79 -5.11
C LYS A 146 14.95 -6.42 -4.98
N LEU A 147 13.68 -6.30 -5.38
CA LEU A 147 12.92 -5.06 -5.28
C LEU A 147 12.83 -4.61 -3.82
N ILE A 148 12.33 -5.46 -2.92
CA ILE A 148 12.14 -5.12 -1.50
C ILE A 148 13.44 -4.63 -0.88
N LEU A 149 14.55 -5.32 -1.16
CA LEU A 149 15.86 -4.95 -0.60
C LEU A 149 16.44 -3.64 -1.14
N THR A 150 15.86 -3.07 -2.20
CA THR A 150 16.23 -1.75 -2.70
C THR A 150 15.46 -0.62 -2.02
N PHE A 151 14.35 -0.92 -1.32
CA PHE A 151 13.60 0.09 -0.58
C PHE A 151 14.44 0.67 0.55
N ARG A 152 14.35 2.00 0.69
CA ARG A 152 15.04 2.70 1.76
C ARG A 152 14.31 2.48 3.09
N PRO A 153 15.02 2.39 4.22
CA PRO A 153 14.39 2.22 5.54
C PRO A 153 13.43 3.35 5.93
N ASP A 154 13.62 4.55 5.36
CA ASP A 154 12.79 5.74 5.55
C ASP A 154 11.67 5.87 4.50
N ALA A 155 11.44 4.84 3.68
CA ALA A 155 10.30 4.80 2.76
C ALA A 155 8.98 4.69 3.52
N TYR A 156 7.89 4.67 2.76
CA TYR A 156 6.53 4.65 3.29
C TYR A 156 6.31 3.52 4.32
N SER A 157 5.81 3.86 5.52
CA SER A 157 5.70 2.94 6.66
C SER A 157 4.94 1.65 6.34
N ILE A 158 3.80 1.76 5.64
CA ILE A 158 2.99 0.60 5.23
C ILE A 158 3.75 -0.30 4.25
N LEU A 159 4.47 0.29 3.30
CA LEU A 159 5.27 -0.44 2.33
C LEU A 159 6.40 -1.21 3.04
N ILE A 160 7.04 -0.59 4.03
CA ILE A 160 8.05 -1.25 4.85
C ILE A 160 7.44 -2.39 5.67
N LYS A 161 6.26 -2.19 6.27
CA LYS A 161 5.56 -3.23 7.04
C LYS A 161 5.14 -4.41 6.16
N THR A 162 4.57 -4.15 4.99
CA THR A 162 4.20 -5.16 4.00
C THR A 162 5.44 -5.89 3.46
N SER A 163 6.53 -5.16 3.23
CA SER A 163 7.82 -5.74 2.84
C SER A 163 8.39 -6.66 3.92
N CYS A 164 8.41 -6.24 5.19
CA CYS A 164 8.87 -7.08 6.29
C CYS A 164 7.99 -8.34 6.44
N THR A 165 6.67 -8.19 6.27
CA THR A 165 5.71 -9.31 6.32
C THR A 165 5.97 -10.31 5.19
N PHE A 166 6.19 -9.81 3.97
CA PHE A 166 6.60 -10.64 2.83
C PHE A 166 7.88 -11.42 3.12
N LEU A 167 8.91 -10.75 3.63
CA LEU A 167 10.20 -11.38 3.94
C LEU A 167 10.08 -12.46 5.02
N LYS A 168 9.24 -12.25 6.05
CA LYS A 168 8.92 -13.27 7.06
C LYS A 168 8.24 -14.48 6.44
N ASP A 169 7.21 -14.26 5.62
CA ASP A 169 6.49 -15.36 4.97
C ASP A 169 7.41 -16.16 4.05
N PHE A 170 8.24 -15.46 3.27
CA PHE A 170 9.22 -16.08 2.39
C PHE A 170 10.20 -16.95 3.19
N TYR A 171 10.77 -16.41 4.28
CA TYR A 171 11.66 -17.17 5.16
C TYR A 171 10.98 -18.41 5.76
N TYR A 172 9.74 -18.28 6.21
CA TYR A 172 8.98 -19.38 6.82
C TYR A 172 8.67 -20.50 5.84
N HIS A 173 8.33 -20.17 4.58
CA HIS A 173 7.99 -21.17 3.57
C HIS A 173 9.21 -21.78 2.87
N PHE A 174 10.34 -21.08 2.85
CA PHE A 174 11.56 -21.52 2.15
C PHE A 174 12.80 -21.59 3.05
N PRO A 175 12.77 -22.33 4.17
CA PRO A 175 13.88 -22.35 5.13
C PRO A 175 15.19 -22.87 4.54
N ASP A 176 15.13 -23.73 3.51
CA ASP A 176 16.29 -24.35 2.85
C ASP A 176 16.88 -23.50 1.71
N TYR A 177 16.25 -22.37 1.38
CA TYR A 177 16.67 -21.48 0.29
C TYR A 177 18.17 -21.10 0.28
N PRO A 178 18.83 -20.82 1.43
CA PRO A 178 20.25 -20.43 1.45
C PRO A 178 21.19 -21.50 0.92
N ASN A 179 20.82 -22.77 1.03
CA ASN A 179 21.69 -23.89 0.68
C ASN A 179 21.65 -24.22 -0.81
N ALA A 180 20.70 -23.66 -1.57
CA ALA A 180 20.45 -24.02 -2.95
C ALA A 180 21.27 -23.22 -3.97
N SER A 181 21.89 -22.10 -3.60
CA SER A 181 22.37 -21.11 -4.57
C SER A 181 23.81 -20.66 -4.33
N GLY A 182 24.75 -21.30 -5.03
CA GLY A 182 26.19 -21.13 -4.81
C GLY A 182 26.82 -19.80 -5.20
N ASP A 183 26.19 -18.91 -5.99
CA ASP A 183 26.98 -17.83 -6.62
C ASP A 183 26.36 -16.43 -6.83
N SER A 184 25.06 -16.17 -6.64
CA SER A 184 24.56 -14.77 -6.80
C SER A 184 23.17 -14.45 -6.24
N LEU A 185 22.57 -15.36 -5.46
CA LEU A 185 21.22 -15.11 -4.97
C LEU A 185 21.21 -14.22 -3.73
N VAL A 186 20.11 -13.49 -3.59
CA VAL A 186 19.77 -12.69 -2.42
C VAL A 186 19.72 -13.67 -1.24
N GLY A 187 20.80 -13.78 -0.48
CA GLY A 187 20.86 -14.69 0.66
C GLY A 187 20.00 -14.18 1.81
N PHE A 188 19.73 -15.07 2.78
CA PHE A 188 19.11 -14.67 4.05
C PHE A 188 19.92 -13.59 4.77
N ASP A 189 21.24 -13.55 4.61
CA ASP A 189 22.08 -12.47 5.14
C ASP A 189 21.64 -11.09 4.63
N SER A 190 21.29 -10.95 3.35
CA SER A 190 20.81 -9.68 2.78
C SER A 190 19.44 -9.32 3.35
N ILE A 191 18.56 -10.30 3.56
CA ILE A 191 17.24 -10.13 4.18
C ILE A 191 17.39 -9.64 5.62
N PHE A 192 18.22 -10.32 6.43
CA PHE A 192 18.47 -9.92 7.81
C PHE A 192 19.17 -8.57 7.92
N GLN A 193 20.12 -8.26 7.03
CA GLN A 193 20.75 -6.94 6.99
C GLN A 193 19.76 -5.82 6.67
N TRP A 194 18.77 -6.08 5.80
CA TRP A 194 17.74 -5.10 5.50
C TRP A 194 16.76 -4.94 6.66
N LEU A 195 16.27 -6.05 7.25
CA LEU A 195 15.39 -6.01 8.43
C LEU A 195 16.04 -5.30 9.62
N ALA A 196 17.36 -5.45 9.81
CA ALA A 196 18.10 -4.75 10.86
C ALA A 196 18.10 -3.21 10.70
N ARG A 197 17.76 -2.69 9.51
CA ARG A 197 17.64 -1.25 9.26
C ARG A 197 16.23 -0.71 9.58
N VAL A 198 15.24 -1.59 9.70
CA VAL A 198 13.84 -1.26 10.03
C VAL A 198 13.40 -2.07 11.27
N PRO A 199 14.07 -1.90 12.42
CA PRO A 199 13.87 -2.76 13.58
C PRO A 199 12.45 -2.67 14.15
N ASP A 200 11.83 -1.49 14.19
CA ASP A 200 10.50 -1.34 14.79
C ASP A 200 9.43 -2.11 13.99
N PRO A 201 9.29 -1.91 12.65
CA PRO A 201 8.39 -2.74 11.85
C PRO A 201 8.71 -4.24 11.90
N ALA A 202 10.00 -4.61 11.94
CA ALA A 202 10.41 -6.01 12.00
C ALA A 202 10.02 -6.70 13.32
N VAL A 203 10.07 -5.97 14.45
CA VAL A 203 9.67 -6.46 15.76
C VAL A 203 8.15 -6.60 15.86
N GLU A 204 7.39 -5.62 15.35
CA GLU A 204 5.91 -5.64 15.35
C GLU A 204 5.33 -6.90 14.72
N ILE A 205 5.98 -7.41 13.67
CA ILE A 205 5.55 -8.61 12.96
C ILE A 205 5.66 -9.88 13.80
N ASN A 206 6.51 -9.88 14.84
CA ASN A 206 6.61 -11.01 15.77
C ASN A 206 5.65 -10.88 16.95
N SER A 207 5.16 -9.67 17.24
CA SER A 207 4.31 -9.38 18.40
C SER A 207 2.81 -9.37 18.10
N SER A 208 2.38 -9.65 16.86
CA SER A 208 0.96 -9.62 16.46
C SER A 208 0.09 -10.75 17.03
N ASN A 209 0.53 -11.43 18.09
CA ASN A 209 -0.33 -12.23 18.94
C ASN A 209 -0.56 -11.42 20.22
N GLU A 210 -1.80 -10.96 20.41
CA GLU A 210 -2.37 -10.37 21.64
C GLU A 210 -2.29 -8.82 21.75
N GLU A 211 -3.46 -8.19 21.54
CA GLU A 211 -4.11 -7.17 22.41
C GLU A 211 -4.44 -5.74 21.88
N PHE A 212 -5.75 -5.42 21.98
CA PHE A 212 -6.51 -4.14 22.11
C PHE A 212 -6.99 -3.30 20.90
N TYR A 213 -8.26 -2.83 21.01
CA TYR A 213 -9.17 -2.42 19.93
C TYR A 213 -9.70 -0.97 19.99
N LYS A 214 -9.78 -0.31 18.83
CA LYS A 214 -10.84 0.65 18.47
C LYS A 214 -11.10 0.64 16.95
N ASP A 215 -12.38 0.46 16.57
CA ASP A 215 -12.93 0.64 15.21
C ASP A 215 -12.64 2.05 14.68
N ASP A 216 -11.85 2.18 13.60
CA ASP A 216 -11.77 3.43 12.82
C ASP A 216 -12.14 3.17 11.36
N LEU A 217 -13.36 3.57 11.01
CA LEU A 217 -13.97 3.52 9.68
C LEU A 217 -13.05 4.01 8.54
N SER A 218 -12.18 4.99 8.80
CA SER A 218 -11.29 5.53 7.76
C SER A 218 -10.28 4.51 7.25
N CYS A 219 -9.89 3.56 8.08
CA CYS A 219 -8.97 2.51 7.69
C CYS A 219 -9.68 1.41 6.88
N MET A 220 -10.95 1.09 7.21
CA MET A 220 -11.75 0.14 6.44
C MET A 220 -11.96 0.62 4.99
N ILE A 221 -12.12 1.93 4.76
CA ILE A 221 -12.28 2.52 3.42
C ILE A 221 -10.99 2.33 2.59
N SER A 222 -9.82 2.64 3.16
CA SER A 222 -8.53 2.45 2.49
C SER A 222 -8.30 0.97 2.12
N ASP A 223 -8.71 0.03 2.98
CA ASP A 223 -8.59 -1.39 2.71
C ASP A 223 -9.58 -1.93 1.66
N ILE A 224 -10.73 -1.29 1.49
CA ILE A 224 -11.64 -1.58 0.39
C ILE A 224 -11.05 -1.10 -0.95
N GLU A 225 -10.52 0.12 -0.99
CA GLU A 225 -9.83 0.62 -2.19
C GLU A 225 -8.64 -0.28 -2.54
N TYR A 226 -7.88 -0.67 -1.52
CA TYR A 226 -6.81 -1.65 -1.61
C TYR A 226 -7.27 -3.01 -2.18
N THR A 227 -8.40 -3.53 -1.70
CA THR A 227 -8.92 -4.82 -2.19
C THR A 227 -9.49 -4.71 -3.60
N ASN A 228 -10.11 -3.58 -3.93
CA ASN A 228 -10.56 -3.33 -5.28
C ASN A 228 -9.39 -3.25 -6.26
N ASN A 229 -8.25 -2.69 -5.84
CA ASN A 229 -7.01 -2.75 -6.62
C ASN A 229 -6.54 -4.20 -6.85
N ILE A 230 -6.76 -5.13 -5.90
CA ILE A 230 -6.47 -6.55 -6.09
C ILE A 230 -7.40 -7.19 -7.14
N LEU A 231 -8.69 -6.83 -7.16
CA LEU A 231 -9.65 -7.34 -8.15
C LEU A 231 -9.27 -6.96 -9.59
N VAL A 232 -8.59 -5.82 -9.78
CA VAL A 232 -8.04 -5.41 -11.08
C VAL A 232 -6.96 -6.38 -11.60
N PHE A 233 -6.34 -7.18 -10.72
CA PHE A 233 -5.30 -8.14 -11.12
C PHE A 233 -5.85 -9.52 -11.54
N CYS A 234 -7.13 -9.78 -11.35
CA CYS A 234 -7.79 -11.01 -11.80
C CYS A 234 -8.01 -10.97 -13.32
N GLN A 235 -7.53 -11.99 -14.04
CA GLN A 235 -7.66 -12.07 -15.50
C GLN A 235 -9.00 -12.67 -15.95
N GLU A 236 -9.59 -13.55 -15.13
CA GLU A 236 -10.87 -14.19 -15.43
C GLU A 236 -12.00 -13.58 -14.61
N ILE A 237 -13.14 -13.35 -15.25
CA ILE A 237 -14.34 -12.81 -14.59
C ILE A 237 -14.83 -13.72 -13.46
N THR A 238 -14.58 -15.03 -13.56
CA THR A 238 -14.92 -16.01 -12.52
C THR A 238 -14.07 -15.79 -11.26
N ASP A 239 -12.79 -15.44 -11.41
CA ASP A 239 -11.89 -15.14 -10.28
C ASP A 239 -12.35 -13.86 -9.56
N VAL A 240 -12.73 -12.83 -10.33
CA VAL A 240 -13.30 -11.58 -9.81
C VAL A 240 -14.59 -11.88 -9.04
N GLN A 241 -15.51 -12.67 -9.63
CA GLN A 241 -16.79 -13.01 -9.01
C GLN A 241 -16.61 -13.81 -7.71
N ASN A 242 -15.70 -14.78 -7.71
CA ASN A 242 -15.41 -15.56 -6.51
C ASN A 242 -14.81 -14.64 -5.44
N LEU A 243 -13.77 -13.88 -5.75
CA LEU A 243 -13.13 -13.00 -4.78
C LEU A 243 -14.10 -11.94 -4.24
N ALA A 244 -14.91 -11.33 -5.10
CA ALA A 244 -15.94 -10.37 -4.70
C ALA A 244 -17.02 -10.99 -3.81
N GLN A 245 -17.49 -12.21 -4.12
CA GLN A 245 -18.47 -12.90 -3.27
C GLN A 245 -17.89 -13.21 -1.89
N TRP A 246 -16.63 -13.66 -1.83
CA TRP A 246 -15.95 -13.93 -0.57
C TRP A 246 -15.69 -12.67 0.26
N MET A 247 -15.42 -11.53 -0.39
CA MET A 247 -15.34 -10.24 0.28
C MET A 247 -16.69 -9.83 0.86
N VAL A 248 -17.77 -9.97 0.07
CA VAL A 248 -19.14 -9.72 0.54
C VAL A 248 -19.46 -10.58 1.76
N ASP A 249 -19.12 -11.87 1.72
CA ASP A 249 -19.35 -12.78 2.84
C ASP A 249 -18.53 -12.37 4.07
N SER A 250 -17.27 -11.96 3.88
CA SER A 250 -16.40 -11.52 4.98
C SER A 250 -16.86 -10.19 5.59
N ILE A 251 -17.26 -9.21 4.78
CA ILE A 251 -17.79 -7.92 5.23
C ILE A 251 -19.13 -8.14 5.95
N SER A 252 -20.02 -8.95 5.38
CA SER A 252 -21.34 -9.20 5.98
C SER A 252 -21.27 -9.93 7.32
N ASN A 253 -20.23 -10.74 7.53
CA ASN A 253 -20.04 -11.48 8.78
C ASN A 253 -19.38 -10.65 9.89
N ASN A 254 -18.68 -9.57 9.55
CA ASN A 254 -17.81 -8.85 10.49
C ASN A 254 -18.15 -7.36 10.66
N ALA A 255 -18.80 -6.71 9.69
CA ALA A 255 -19.16 -5.29 9.77
C ALA A 255 -20.55 -5.08 10.40
N ASN A 256 -20.73 -3.98 11.14
CA ASN A 256 -22.06 -3.56 11.55
C ASN A 256 -22.81 -2.91 10.36
N ASN A 257 -24.14 -2.77 10.46
CA ASN A 257 -24.96 -2.26 9.35
C ASN A 257 -24.62 -0.82 8.92
N ASP A 258 -24.12 0.02 9.82
CA ASP A 258 -23.81 1.41 9.51
C ASP A 258 -22.47 1.51 8.75
N ASP A 259 -21.48 0.69 9.13
CA ASP A 259 -20.21 0.58 8.41
C ASP A 259 -20.42 -0.03 7.02
N LEU A 260 -21.31 -1.01 6.90
CA LEU A 260 -21.61 -1.70 5.64
C LEU A 260 -22.13 -0.74 4.55
N VAL A 261 -22.89 0.30 4.92
CA VAL A 261 -23.35 1.33 3.97
C VAL A 261 -22.18 2.15 3.42
N LEU A 262 -21.27 2.58 4.30
CA LEU A 262 -20.12 3.40 3.92
C LEU A 262 -19.10 2.59 3.10
N LEU A 263 -18.95 1.31 3.40
CA LEU A 263 -18.16 0.36 2.62
C LEU A 263 -18.73 0.16 1.20
N LEU A 264 -20.05 0.06 1.07
CA LEU A 264 -20.71 -0.03 -0.23
C LEU A 264 -20.62 1.27 -1.03
N GLU A 265 -20.67 2.43 -0.37
CA GLU A 265 -20.46 3.74 -1.02
C GLU A 265 -19.03 3.85 -1.58
N SER A 266 -18.00 3.49 -0.81
CA SER A 266 -16.61 3.48 -1.28
C SER A 266 -16.37 2.51 -2.45
N LEU A 267 -16.99 1.32 -2.41
CA LEU A 267 -16.98 0.37 -3.54
C LEU A 267 -17.59 1.00 -4.80
N VAL A 268 -18.75 1.65 -4.68
CA VAL A 268 -19.44 2.29 -5.80
C VAL A 268 -18.61 3.43 -6.37
N ASP A 269 -17.97 4.24 -5.54
CA ASP A 269 -17.12 5.35 -5.96
C ASP A 269 -15.89 4.83 -6.72
N PHE A 270 -15.17 3.83 -6.17
CA PHE A 270 -14.01 3.23 -6.81
C PHE A 270 -14.33 2.66 -8.21
N TYR A 271 -15.41 1.88 -8.33
CA TYR A 271 -15.79 1.28 -9.61
C TYR A 271 -16.35 2.32 -10.59
N SER A 272 -17.02 3.37 -10.09
CA SER A 272 -17.47 4.47 -10.94
C SER A 272 -16.28 5.17 -11.58
N ASP A 273 -15.24 5.49 -10.81
CA ASP A 273 -14.03 6.13 -11.32
C ASP A 273 -13.26 5.22 -12.28
N THR A 274 -13.10 3.94 -11.94
CA THR A 274 -12.35 2.97 -12.76
C THR A 274 -13.07 2.67 -14.09
N LEU A 275 -14.39 2.49 -14.07
CA LEU A 275 -15.17 2.16 -15.28
C LEU A 275 -15.40 3.38 -16.18
N LEU A 276 -15.52 4.59 -15.61
CA LEU A 276 -15.70 5.83 -16.38
C LEU A 276 -14.40 6.29 -17.05
N GLN A 277 -13.23 5.99 -16.49
CA GLN A 277 -11.95 6.27 -17.14
C GLN A 277 -11.71 5.42 -18.40
N VAL A 278 -12.23 4.19 -18.46
CA VAL A 278 -12.11 3.29 -19.63
C VAL A 278 -12.94 3.78 -20.83
N GLY A 279 -13.88 4.72 -20.63
CA GLY A 279 -14.73 5.28 -21.70
C GLY A 279 -14.15 6.49 -22.45
N SER A 280 -12.92 6.92 -22.14
CA SER A 280 -12.32 8.15 -22.68
C SER A 280 -11.12 7.93 -23.64
N ALA A 281 -11.03 6.75 -24.25
CA ALA A 281 -10.10 6.44 -25.34
C ALA A 281 -10.74 6.60 -26.72
#